data_AF-G5S0B4-F1
#
_entry.id   AF-G5S0B4-F1
#
_cell.length_a   1.000
_cell.length_b   1.000
_cell.length_c   1.000
_cell.angle_alpha   90.00
_cell.angle_beta   90.00
_cell.angle_gamma   90.00
#
_symmetry.space_group_name_H-M   'P 1'
#
loop_
_entity.id
_entity.type
_entity.pdbx_description
1 polymer ?
#
loop_
_entity_poly.entity_id
_entity_poly.type
_entity_poly.pdbx_seq_one_letter_code
_entity_poly.pdbx_strand_id
1 'polypeptide(L)'
;MKRPDYRTLQALDAVIRERGFERAAQKLCITQSAVSQRIKQLENMFGQPLLVRTVPPRPTEQGQKLLALLRQVELLEEEWLGDEQTGSTPLLLSLAVNADSLATWLLPAL
;
A
#
# COMPACT_ATOMS: atom_id res chain seq x y z
N MET A 1 5.00 15.36 -15.61
CA MET A 1 4.13 14.81 -14.55
C MET A 1 4.93 14.80 -13.25
N LYS A 2 4.39 15.32 -12.14
CA LYS A 2 5.10 15.32 -10.84
C LYS A 2 4.97 13.92 -10.21
N ARG A 3 6.08 13.40 -9.67
CA ARG A 3 6.13 12.12 -8.97
C ARG A 3 5.66 12.32 -7.51
N PRO A 4 4.78 11.46 -6.97
CA PRO A 4 4.39 11.54 -5.56
C PRO A 4 5.59 11.26 -4.64
N ASP A 5 5.62 11.91 -3.47
CA ASP A 5 6.54 11.59 -2.38
C ASP A 5 5.98 10.40 -1.57
N TYR A 6 6.85 9.50 -1.11
CA TYR A 6 6.51 8.34 -0.28
C TYR A 6 5.70 8.75 0.97
N ARG A 7 6.01 9.90 1.57
CA ARG A 7 5.27 10.39 2.75
C ARG A 7 3.78 10.61 2.46
N THR A 8 3.46 11.05 1.25
CA THR A 8 2.07 11.31 0.82
C THR A 8 1.35 10.02 0.46
N LEU A 9 2.04 9.06 -0.16
CA LEU A 9 1.52 7.72 -0.44
C LEU A 9 1.25 6.91 0.83
N GLN A 10 2.21 6.94 1.77
CA GLN A 10 2.10 6.28 3.07
C GLN A 10 0.93 6.82 3.90
N ALA A 11 0.62 8.13 3.77
CA ALA A 11 -0.55 8.71 4.43
C ALA A 11 -1.87 8.14 3.84
N LEU A 12 -1.95 7.97 2.52
CA LEU A 12 -3.12 7.37 1.87
C LEU A 12 -3.29 5.90 2.31
N ASP A 13 -2.22 5.10 2.25
CA ASP A 13 -2.26 3.68 2.66
C ASP A 13 -2.64 3.53 4.14
N ALA A 14 -2.01 4.32 5.03
CA ALA A 14 -2.31 4.30 6.45
C ALA A 14 -3.78 4.64 6.74
N VAL A 15 -4.36 5.64 6.08
CA VAL A 15 -5.79 5.98 6.30
C VAL A 15 -6.72 4.83 5.90
N ILE A 16 -6.40 4.09 4.84
CA ILE A 16 -7.19 2.95 4.40
C ILE A 16 -7.01 1.75 5.33
N ARG A 17 -5.76 1.38 5.65
CA ARG A 17 -5.47 0.25 6.56
C ARG A 17 -6.02 0.48 7.95
N GLU A 18 -5.88 1.71 8.45
CA GLU A 18 -6.35 2.11 9.77
C GLU A 18 -7.81 2.54 9.80
N ARG A 19 -8.53 2.51 8.67
CA ARG A 19 -9.95 2.86 8.59
C ARG A 19 -10.30 4.23 9.19
N GLY A 20 -9.36 5.17 9.20
CA GLY A 20 -9.56 6.47 9.85
C GLY A 20 -8.32 7.35 9.90
N PHE A 21 -8.54 8.67 9.84
CA PHE A 21 -7.46 9.68 9.83
C PHE A 21 -6.72 9.77 11.16
N GLU A 22 -7.43 9.69 12.28
CA GLU A 22 -6.83 9.78 13.62
C GLU A 22 -5.96 8.56 13.92
N ARG A 23 -6.46 7.36 13.65
CA ARG A 23 -5.67 6.12 13.79
C ARG A 23 -4.45 6.09 12.87
N ALA A 24 -4.59 6.54 11.63
CA ALA A 24 -3.46 6.70 10.72
C ALA A 24 -2.43 7.69 11.26
N ALA A 25 -2.87 8.80 11.85
CA ALA A 25 -1.99 9.79 12.46
C ALA A 25 -1.19 9.20 13.64
N GLN A 26 -1.87 8.43 14.51
CA GLN A 26 -1.22 7.69 15.60
C GLN A 26 -0.18 6.69 15.05
N LYS A 27 -0.54 5.91 14.02
CA LYS A 27 0.36 4.92 13.40
C LYS A 27 1.59 5.55 12.77
N LEU A 28 1.44 6.74 12.18
CA LEU A 28 2.51 7.48 11.53
C LEU A 28 3.26 8.45 12.47
N CYS A 29 2.90 8.49 13.76
CA CYS A 29 3.48 9.39 14.76
C CYS A 29 3.45 10.87 14.35
N ILE A 30 2.35 11.31 13.73
CA ILE A 30 2.12 12.71 13.32
C ILE A 30 0.72 13.18 13.71
N THR A 31 0.41 14.46 13.51
CA THR A 31 -0.93 14.99 13.77
C THR A 31 -1.94 14.57 12.69
N GLN A 32 -3.22 14.50 13.05
CA GLN A 32 -4.32 14.24 12.10
C GLN A 32 -4.38 15.31 10.99
N SER A 33 -4.06 16.57 11.32
CA SER A 33 -3.99 17.66 10.34
C SER A 33 -2.86 17.45 9.33
N ALA A 34 -1.70 16.90 9.75
CA ALA A 34 -0.60 16.57 8.86
C ALA A 34 -0.96 15.43 7.89
N VAL A 35 -1.67 14.39 8.36
CA VAL A 35 -2.21 13.32 7.49
C VAL A 35 -3.17 13.90 6.45
N SER A 36 -4.10 14.76 6.90
CA SER A 36 -5.07 15.40 6.01
C SER A 36 -4.42 16.28 4.95
N GLN A 37 -3.38 17.03 5.33
CA GLN A 37 -2.61 17.86 4.39
C GLN A 37 -1.84 17.01 3.37
N ARG A 38 -1.21 15.90 3.79
CA ARG A 38 -0.53 14.97 2.88
C ARG A 38 -1.48 14.36 1.85
N ILE A 39 -2.68 13.96 2.27
CA ILE A 39 -3.71 13.46 1.35
C ILE A 39 -4.16 14.56 0.40
N LYS A 40 -4.45 15.77 0.91
CA LYS A 40 -4.85 16.90 0.06
C LYS A 40 -3.78 17.26 -0.98
N GLN A 41 -2.51 17.23 -0.58
CA GLN A 41 -1.38 17.43 -1.49
C GLN A 41 -1.33 16.37 -2.59
N LEU A 42 -1.57 15.10 -2.22
CA LEU A 42 -1.62 13.99 -3.17
C LEU A 42 -2.79 14.18 -4.15
N GLU A 43 -4.00 14.45 -3.67
CA GLU A 43 -5.19 14.70 -4.49
C GLU A 43 -4.99 15.88 -5.45
N ASN A 44 -4.41 16.99 -4.97
CA ASN A 44 -4.09 18.14 -5.81
C ASN A 44 -3.10 17.80 -6.93
N MET A 45 -2.14 16.91 -6.67
CA MET A 45 -1.16 16.50 -7.68
C MET A 45 -1.80 15.61 -8.75
N PHE A 46 -2.75 14.76 -8.39
CA PHE A 46 -3.50 13.91 -9.33
C PHE A 46 -4.71 14.61 -9.96
N GLY A 47 -5.09 15.80 -9.46
CA GLY A 47 -6.21 16.59 -9.99
C GLY A 47 -7.59 15.99 -9.67
N GLN A 48 -7.67 14.99 -8.79
CA GLN A 48 -8.91 14.31 -8.45
C GLN A 48 -8.86 13.67 -7.06
N PRO A 49 -10.03 13.44 -6.43
CA PRO A 49 -10.09 12.78 -5.13
C PRO A 49 -9.54 11.35 -5.16
N LEU A 50 -8.80 10.99 -4.12
CA LEU A 50 -8.24 9.65 -3.93
C LEU A 50 -8.97 8.89 -2.82
N LEU A 51 -9.74 9.60 -1.99
CA LEU A 51 -10.60 9.05 -0.95
C LEU A 51 -12.05 9.49 -1.11
N VAL A 52 -12.96 8.56 -0.84
CA VAL A 52 -14.38 8.81 -0.59
C VAL A 52 -14.54 9.10 0.90
N ARG A 53 -15.09 10.26 1.23
CA ARG A 53 -15.37 10.71 2.61
C ARG A 53 -16.57 9.96 3.20
N THR A 54 -16.35 8.69 3.53
CA THR A 54 -17.27 7.81 4.25
C THR A 54 -16.67 7.44 5.60
N VAL A 55 -17.46 6.84 6.49
CA VAL A 55 -17.00 6.31 7.77
C VAL A 55 -17.21 4.78 7.73
N PRO A 56 -16.15 3.97 7.60
CA PRO A 56 -14.73 4.34 7.46
C PRO A 56 -14.37 4.88 6.05
N PRO A 57 -13.29 5.67 5.90
CA PRO A 57 -12.84 6.17 4.60
C PRO A 57 -12.56 5.03 3.61
N ARG A 58 -12.88 5.25 2.34
CA ARG A 58 -12.64 4.27 1.26
C ARG A 58 -11.84 4.90 0.14
N PRO A 59 -11.00 4.15 -0.59
CA PRO A 59 -10.32 4.68 -1.76
C PRO A 59 -11.32 4.91 -2.90
N THR A 60 -11.08 5.92 -3.73
CA THR A 60 -11.70 6.01 -5.06
C THR A 60 -11.07 4.98 -5.99
N GLU A 61 -11.61 4.77 -7.20
CA GLU A 61 -10.97 3.89 -8.19
C GLU A 61 -9.51 4.27 -8.46
N GLN A 62 -9.22 5.57 -8.54
CA GLN A 62 -7.85 6.05 -8.72
C GLN A 62 -6.99 5.85 -7.48
N GLY A 63 -7.54 6.09 -6.29
CA GLY A 63 -6.85 5.77 -5.03
C GLY A 63 -6.48 4.28 -4.98
N GLN A 64 -7.35 3.40 -5.47
CA GLN A 64 -7.13 1.97 -5.50
C GLN A 64 -6.02 1.57 -6.48
N LYS A 65 -5.98 2.17 -7.68
CA LYS A 65 -4.87 2.00 -8.64
C LYS A 65 -3.53 2.46 -8.05
N LEU A 66 -3.54 3.61 -7.36
CA LEU A 66 -2.32 4.15 -6.74
C LEU A 66 -1.82 3.27 -5.59
N LEU A 67 -2.71 2.75 -4.76
CA LEU A 67 -2.36 1.80 -3.69
C LEU A 67 -1.84 0.47 -4.25
N ALA A 68 -2.39 -0.01 -5.37
CA ALA A 68 -1.87 -1.19 -6.06
C ALA A 68 -0.44 -0.97 -6.56
N LEU A 69 -0.16 0.19 -7.16
CA LEU A 69 1.19 0.56 -7.58
C LEU A 69 2.15 0.67 -6.39
N LEU A 70 1.72 1.30 -5.28
CA LEU A 70 2.54 1.41 -4.07
C LEU A 70 2.96 0.03 -3.56
N ARG A 71 2.03 -0.94 -3.49
CA ARG A 71 2.33 -2.31 -3.06
C ARG A 71 3.37 -2.99 -3.96
N GLN A 72 3.29 -2.77 -5.28
CA GLN A 72 4.29 -3.31 -6.21
C GLN A 72 5.68 -2.70 -5.96
N VAL A 73 5.74 -1.40 -5.68
CA VAL A 73 6.99 -0.72 -5.34
C VAL A 73 7.54 -1.22 -4.00
N GLU A 74 6.70 -1.37 -2.98
CA GLU A 74 7.09 -1.92 -1.67
C GLU A 74 7.70 -3.32 -1.80
N LEU A 75 7.09 -4.20 -2.61
CA LEU A 75 7.64 -5.54 -2.87
C LEU A 75 9.02 -5.50 -3.54
N LEU A 76 9.21 -4.62 -4.52
CA LEU A 76 10.51 -4.46 -5.19
C LEU A 76 11.56 -3.88 -4.24
N GLU A 77 11.18 -2.98 -3.36
CA GLU A 77 12.06 -2.41 -2.33
C GLU A 77 12.45 -3.46 -1.29
N GLU A 78 11.51 -4.31 -0.87
CA GLU A 78 11.76 -5.44 0.03
C GLU A 78 12.72 -6.46 -0.60
N GLU A 79 12.56 -6.78 -1.88
CA GLU A 79 13.48 -7.66 -2.62
C GLU A 79 14.90 -7.07 -2.67
N TRP A 80 15.01 -5.78 -3.00
CA TRP A 80 16.29 -5.08 -3.03
C TRP A 80 16.98 -5.00 -1.67
N LEU A 81 16.22 -4.74 -0.60
CA LEU A 81 16.74 -4.69 0.77
C LEU A 81 17.06 -6.08 1.34
N GLY A 82 16.36 -7.11 0.85
CA GLY A 82 16.57 -8.51 1.23
C GLY A 82 17.89 -9.07 0.71
N ASP A 83 18.35 -8.63 -0.46
CA ASP A 83 19.60 -9.11 -1.07
C ASP A 83 20.85 -8.62 -0.30
N GLU A 84 20.79 -7.42 0.31
CA GLU A 84 21.83 -6.88 1.20
C GLU A 84 21.87 -7.56 2.58
N GLN A 85 20.80 -8.29 2.95
CA GLN A 85 20.71 -9.07 4.19
C GLN A 85 20.87 -10.54 3.86
N THR A 86 22.11 -10.98 3.58
CA THR A 86 22.48 -12.39 3.38
C THR A 86 22.40 -13.22 4.69
N GLY A 87 21.24 -13.19 5.32
CA GLY A 87 20.82 -13.96 6.48
C GLY A 87 19.35 -14.35 6.33
N SER A 88 19.03 -15.06 5.24
CA SER A 88 17.81 -15.85 4.99
C SER A 88 16.63 -15.57 5.95
N THR A 89 15.88 -14.51 5.69
CA THR A 89 14.49 -14.45 6.18
C THR A 89 13.60 -15.16 5.16
N PRO A 90 12.81 -16.18 5.56
CA PRO A 90 11.95 -16.89 4.63
C PRO A 90 10.88 -15.95 4.08
N LEU A 91 10.82 -15.83 2.76
CA LEU A 91 9.88 -14.97 2.05
C LEU A 91 8.49 -15.63 2.09
N LEU A 92 7.54 -15.01 2.78
CA LEU A 92 6.15 -15.49 2.84
C LEU A 92 5.35 -14.96 1.65
N LEU A 93 5.21 -15.78 0.61
CA LEU A 93 4.43 -15.46 -0.59
C LEU A 93 3.02 -16.08 -0.51
N SER A 94 1.96 -15.26 -0.64
CA SER A 94 0.58 -15.74 -0.75
C SER A 94 0.22 -16.01 -2.21
N LEU A 95 0.21 -17.27 -2.61
CA LEU A 95 -0.16 -17.71 -3.96
C LEU A 95 -1.64 -18.10 -4.03
N ALA A 96 -2.40 -17.45 -4.93
CA ALA A 96 -3.74 -17.88 -5.29
C ALA A 96 -3.69 -18.74 -6.55
N VAL A 97 -4.10 -19.99 -6.43
CA VAL A 97 -4.10 -20.98 -7.51
C VAL A 97 -5.46 -21.66 -7.61
N ASN A 98 -5.80 -22.18 -8.79
CA ASN A 98 -6.96 -23.07 -8.96
C ASN A 98 -6.68 -24.43 -8.27
N ALA A 99 -7.76 -25.12 -7.85
CA ALA A 99 -7.68 -26.39 -7.12
C ALA A 99 -7.05 -27.53 -7.92
N ASP A 100 -7.31 -27.61 -9.22
CA ASP A 100 -6.70 -28.59 -10.12
C ASP A 100 -5.18 -28.39 -10.18
N SER A 101 -4.70 -27.16 -10.40
CA SER A 101 -3.26 -26.87 -10.42
C SER A 101 -2.56 -27.27 -9.13
N LEU A 102 -3.19 -27.00 -7.98
CA LEU A 102 -2.68 -27.41 -6.67
C LEU A 102 -2.55 -28.95 -6.57
N ALA A 103 -3.54 -29.67 -7.09
CA ALA A 103 -3.62 -31.13 -7.01
C ALA A 103 -2.68 -31.85 -7.99
N THR A 104 -2.43 -31.28 -9.18
CA THR A 104 -1.68 -32.01 -10.23
C THR A 104 -0.18 -31.76 -10.21
N TRP A 105 0.26 -30.51 -10.00
CA TRP A 105 1.67 -30.16 -10.27
C TRP A 105 2.28 -29.15 -9.32
N LEU A 106 1.49 -28.34 -8.61
CA LEU A 106 2.05 -27.24 -7.83
C LEU A 106 2.90 -27.72 -6.64
N LEU A 107 2.42 -28.68 -5.85
CA LEU A 107 3.16 -29.23 -4.71
C LEU A 107 4.51 -29.85 -5.09
N PRO A 108 4.63 -30.68 -6.15
CA PRO A 108 5.92 -31.21 -6.57
C PRO A 108 6.84 -30.20 -7.28
N ALA A 109 6.34 -29.01 -7.65
CA ALA A 109 7.13 -27.96 -8.30
C ALA A 109 7.66 -26.88 -7.32
N LEU A 110 7.20 -26.91 -6.07
CA LEU A 110 7.71 -26.11 -4.94
C LEU A 110 8.92 -26.78 -4.30
#